data_AF-A0A7C4J4Q7-F1
#
_entry.id   AF-A0A7C4J4Q7-F1
#
_cell.length_a   1.000
_cell.length_b   1.000
_cell.length_c   1.000
_cell.angle_alpha   90.00
_cell.angle_beta   90.00
_cell.angle_gamma   90.00
#
_symmetry.space_group_name_H-M   'P 1'
#
loop_
_entity.id
_entity.type
_entity.pdbx_description
1 polymer ?
#
loop_
_entity_poly.entity_id
_entity_poly.type
_entity_poly.pdbx_seq_one_letter_code
_entity_poly.pdbx_strand_id
1 'polypeptide(L)'
;MKKLIITILLLLYSGSVFAQDIIFGNVNFNSNNLNVFFSVTDVKTNDIVEALKRGLEGQVEYTVQIVEDPLLPLMPKEIIKTITVKKKVKFDFFNKSYIVSQAKVPTFYYSDESLIDELFFNRLIVIEDGFKFRKSNYLIRVRVTFTSVKLYFPLNIIFNYVVGIWDFDTGWQYGPKLVGIPYSE
;
A
#
# COMPACT_ATOMS: atom_id res chain seq x y z
N MET A 1 19.02 -41.48 -6.18
CA MET A 1 18.49 -40.74 -5.01
C MET A 1 19.11 -39.34 -4.82
N LYS A 2 20.44 -39.17 -4.88
CA LYS A 2 21.08 -37.82 -4.73
C LYS A 2 20.55 -36.75 -5.70
N LYS A 3 20.25 -37.09 -6.96
CA LYS A 3 19.69 -36.14 -7.95
C LYS A 3 18.28 -35.65 -7.60
N LEU A 4 17.45 -36.49 -6.97
CA LEU A 4 16.08 -36.12 -6.58
C LEU A 4 16.06 -35.10 -5.42
N ILE A 5 17.02 -35.22 -4.50
CA ILE A 5 17.17 -34.31 -3.35
C ILE A 5 17.56 -32.90 -3.80
N ILE A 6 18.44 -32.78 -4.81
CA ILE A 6 18.86 -31.49 -5.37
C ILE A 6 17.69 -30.79 -6.06
N THR A 7 16.86 -31.53 -6.80
CA THR A 7 15.67 -30.97 -7.47
C THR A 7 14.64 -30.46 -6.46
N ILE A 8 14.45 -31.16 -5.34
CA ILE A 8 13.56 -30.72 -4.25
C ILE A 8 14.12 -29.48 -3.53
N LEU A 9 15.44 -29.40 -3.34
CA LEU A 9 16.09 -28.25 -2.70
C LEU A 9 16.00 -26.98 -3.56
N LEU A 10 16.04 -27.10 -4.89
CA LEU A 10 15.82 -25.99 -5.83
C LEU A 10 14.36 -25.52 -5.88
N LEU A 11 13.39 -26.40 -5.64
CA LEU A 11 11.96 -26.04 -5.55
C LEU A 11 11.61 -25.36 -4.21
N LEU A 12 12.40 -25.58 -3.16
CA LEU A 12 12.27 -24.91 -1.87
C LEU A 12 12.97 -23.54 -1.83
N TYR A 13 13.76 -23.21 -2.86
CA TYR A 13 14.25 -21.87 -3.07
C TYR A 13 13.11 -21.03 -3.67
N SER A 14 12.07 -20.80 -2.87
CA SER A 14 11.15 -19.69 -3.10
C SER A 14 12.01 -18.44 -2.99
N GLY A 15 12.53 -17.98 -4.14
CA GLY A 15 13.23 -16.71 -4.22
C GLY A 15 12.39 -15.71 -3.46
N SER A 16 13.01 -14.99 -2.54
CA SER A 16 12.38 -13.90 -1.81
C SER A 16 11.70 -13.03 -2.86
N VAL A 17 10.40 -13.20 -3.03
CA VAL A 17 9.59 -12.25 -3.77
C VAL A 17 9.82 -10.99 -2.96
N PHE A 18 10.46 -9.99 -3.56
CA PHE A 18 10.66 -8.68 -2.95
C PHE A 18 9.27 -8.13 -2.64
N ALA A 19 8.75 -8.50 -1.47
CA ALA A 19 7.46 -8.11 -0.97
C ALA A 19 7.64 -6.69 -0.48
N GLN A 20 6.88 -5.77 -1.06
CA GLN A 20 6.82 -4.40 -0.58
C GLN A 20 6.32 -4.43 0.86
N ASP A 21 7.06 -3.78 1.75
CA ASP A 21 6.79 -3.81 3.19
C ASP A 21 6.09 -2.52 3.64
N ILE A 22 5.43 -2.53 4.80
CA ILE A 22 4.81 -1.34 5.40
C ILE A 22 5.51 -1.03 6.73
N ILE A 23 6.13 0.14 6.78
CA ILE A 23 6.67 0.68 8.03
C ILE A 23 5.61 1.62 8.63
N PHE A 24 5.11 1.26 9.81
CA PHE A 24 4.25 2.13 10.59
C PHE A 24 5.05 3.30 11.15
N GLY A 25 4.57 4.52 10.90
CA GLY A 25 5.04 5.73 11.53
C GLY A 25 4.35 5.95 12.88
N ASN A 26 4.12 7.23 13.23
CA ASN A 26 3.34 7.55 14.40
C ASN A 26 1.90 7.04 14.25
N VAL A 27 1.34 6.47 15.30
CA VAL A 27 -0.10 6.21 15.38
C VAL A 27 -0.55 6.94 16.62
N ASN A 28 -1.52 7.83 16.50
CA ASN A 28 -1.98 8.64 17.63
C ASN A 28 -3.49 8.89 17.56
N PHE A 29 -4.06 9.15 18.72
CA PHE A 29 -5.42 9.67 18.82
C PHE A 29 -5.35 11.20 18.87
N ASN A 30 -6.11 11.86 18.00
CA ASN A 30 -6.34 13.30 18.05
C ASN A 30 -7.84 13.54 18.24
N SER A 31 -8.22 14.10 19.39
CA SER A 31 -9.61 14.36 19.75
C SER A 31 -10.47 13.09 19.63
N ASN A 32 -11.29 12.99 18.59
CA ASN A 32 -12.16 11.83 18.33
C ASN A 32 -11.60 10.88 17.25
N ASN A 33 -10.51 11.25 16.58
CA ASN A 33 -9.98 10.54 15.42
C ASN A 33 -8.74 9.72 15.76
N LEU A 34 -8.53 8.65 15.00
CA LEU A 34 -7.30 7.86 15.02
C LEU A 34 -6.50 8.18 13.75
N ASN A 35 -5.30 8.69 13.92
CA ASN A 35 -4.37 8.99 12.85
C ASN A 35 -3.40 7.83 12.72
N VAL A 36 -3.31 7.28 11.51
CA VAL A 36 -2.38 6.19 11.19
C VAL A 36 -1.41 6.69 10.15
N PHE A 37 -0.15 6.85 10.52
CA PHE A 37 0.93 7.17 9.59
C PHE A 37 1.65 5.89 9.18
N PHE A 38 1.96 5.75 7.89
CA PHE A 38 2.75 4.63 7.38
C PHE A 38 3.52 5.01 6.11
N SER A 39 4.54 4.23 5.79
CA SER A 39 5.31 4.30 4.55
C SER A 39 5.42 2.91 3.93
N VAL A 40 5.44 2.83 2.60
CA VAL A 40 5.71 1.59 1.87
C VAL A 40 7.18 1.55 1.48
N THR A 41 7.89 0.46 1.77
CA THR A 41 9.30 0.28 1.41
C THR A 41 9.48 -0.75 0.30
N ASP A 42 10.69 -0.79 -0.25
CA ASP A 42 11.08 -1.73 -1.31
C ASP A 42 10.20 -1.62 -2.56
N VAL A 43 9.67 -0.41 -2.78
CA VAL A 43 8.91 -0.04 -3.97
C VAL A 43 9.88 0.08 -5.14
N LYS A 44 9.54 -0.54 -6.27
CA LYS A 44 10.28 -0.40 -7.53
C LYS A 44 9.95 0.95 -8.19
N THR A 45 10.44 2.03 -7.58
CA THR A 45 10.11 3.41 -7.95
C THR A 45 10.43 3.71 -9.42
N ASN A 46 11.59 3.24 -9.90
CA ASN A 46 12.01 3.42 -11.29
C ASN A 46 11.02 2.80 -12.28
N ASP A 47 10.59 1.56 -12.05
CA ASP A 47 9.65 0.85 -12.93
C ASP A 47 8.30 1.58 -12.99
N ILE A 48 7.81 2.06 -11.84
CA ILE A 48 6.57 2.84 -11.73
C ILE A 48 6.70 4.15 -12.52
N VAL A 49 7.76 4.91 -12.27
CA VAL A 49 8.00 6.20 -12.92
C VAL A 49 8.12 6.03 -14.44
N GLU A 50 8.87 5.02 -14.89
CA GLU A 50 9.07 4.74 -16.30
C GLU A 50 7.77 4.29 -16.98
N ALA A 51 6.97 3.47 -16.31
CA ALA A 51 5.63 3.07 -16.75
C ALA A 51 4.71 4.29 -16.93
N LEU A 52 4.66 5.18 -15.94
CA LEU A 52 3.85 6.40 -15.99
C LEU A 52 4.31 7.32 -17.12
N LYS A 53 5.63 7.53 -17.27
CA LYS A 53 6.21 8.31 -18.38
C LYS A 53 5.98 7.68 -19.75
N ARG A 54 5.68 6.38 -19.84
CA ARG A 54 5.23 5.71 -21.07
C ARG A 54 3.73 5.85 -21.34
N GLY A 55 3.01 6.59 -20.49
CA GLY A 55 1.59 6.90 -20.65
C GLY A 55 0.66 5.89 -20.00
N LEU A 56 1.20 4.99 -19.17
CA LEU A 56 0.37 4.10 -18.37
C LEU A 56 -0.22 4.88 -17.19
N GLU A 57 -1.46 4.55 -16.83
CA GLU A 57 -2.09 5.07 -15.62
C GLU A 57 -1.96 4.04 -14.50
N GLY A 58 -1.67 4.51 -13.29
CA GLY A 58 -1.64 3.71 -12.08
C GLY A 58 -2.77 4.09 -11.12
N GLN A 59 -3.08 3.18 -10.22
CA GLN A 59 -3.97 3.43 -9.10
C GLN A 59 -3.35 2.86 -7.83
N VAL A 60 -3.18 3.70 -6.82
CA VAL A 60 -2.83 3.27 -5.46
C VAL A 60 -4.11 3.19 -4.63
N GLU A 61 -4.25 2.12 -3.88
CA GLU A 61 -5.32 1.90 -2.92
C GLU A 61 -4.73 1.57 -1.56
N TYR A 62 -5.03 2.44 -0.59
CA TYR A 62 -4.68 2.28 0.81
C TYR A 62 -5.88 1.74 1.55
N THR A 63 -5.77 0.55 2.12
CA THR A 63 -6.81 -0.03 2.97
C THR A 63 -6.30 -0.13 4.39
N VAL A 64 -6.95 0.59 5.31
CA VAL A 64 -6.67 0.53 6.75
C VAL A 64 -7.86 -0.09 7.44
N GLN A 65 -7.60 -1.08 8.28
CA GLN A 65 -8.63 -1.78 9.04
C GLN A 65 -8.32 -1.79 10.54
N ILE A 66 -9.36 -1.63 11.33
CA ILE A 66 -9.34 -1.95 12.76
C ILE A 66 -9.92 -3.35 12.88
N VAL A 67 -9.16 -4.25 13.48
CA VAL A 67 -9.58 -5.63 13.70
C VAL A 67 -9.40 -6.02 15.16
N GLU A 68 -10.16 -7.01 15.61
CA GLU A 68 -9.92 -7.63 16.90
C GLU A 68 -8.55 -8.30 16.97
N ASP A 69 -7.93 -8.16 18.13
CA ASP A 69 -6.74 -8.88 18.56
C ASP A 69 -7.17 -10.08 19.42
N PRO A 70 -7.50 -11.24 18.81
CA PRO A 70 -7.94 -12.38 19.57
C PRO A 70 -6.81 -12.91 20.46
N LEU A 71 -7.18 -13.44 21.62
CA LEU A 71 -6.26 -14.10 22.54
C LEU A 71 -5.53 -15.32 21.94
N LEU A 72 -6.12 -15.94 20.91
CA LEU A 72 -5.58 -17.12 20.23
C LEU A 72 -5.25 -16.82 18.76
N PRO A 73 -4.06 -17.21 18.24
CA PRO A 73 -3.60 -16.86 16.89
C PRO A 73 -4.47 -17.37 15.73
N LEU A 74 -5.24 -18.45 15.95
CA LEU A 74 -6.06 -19.11 14.94
C LEU A 74 -7.54 -18.69 14.97
N MET A 75 -7.93 -17.80 15.89
CA MET A 75 -9.29 -17.30 15.93
C MET A 75 -9.54 -16.31 14.78
N PRO A 76 -10.75 -16.32 14.19
CA PRO A 76 -11.11 -15.37 13.17
C PRO A 76 -11.05 -13.95 13.75
N LYS A 77 -10.29 -13.07 13.10
CA LYS A 77 -10.20 -11.66 13.47
C LYS A 77 -11.41 -10.93 12.89
N GLU A 78 -12.30 -10.44 13.74
CA GLU A 78 -13.43 -9.62 13.31
C GLU A 78 -12.93 -8.26 12.79
N ILE A 79 -13.49 -7.80 11.68
CA ILE A 79 -13.18 -6.48 11.09
C ILE A 79 -14.22 -5.49 11.61
N ILE A 80 -13.76 -4.57 12.45
CA ILE A 80 -14.63 -3.60 13.12
C ILE A 80 -14.87 -2.37 12.24
N LYS A 81 -13.82 -1.90 11.55
CA LYS A 81 -13.90 -0.74 10.66
C LYS A 81 -12.92 -0.89 9.51
N THR A 82 -13.35 -0.50 8.31
CA THR A 82 -12.50 -0.43 7.12
C THR A 82 -12.55 0.97 6.53
N ILE A 83 -11.39 1.56 6.29
CA ILE A 83 -11.23 2.79 5.53
C ILE A 83 -10.42 2.46 4.28
N THR A 84 -10.89 2.92 3.13
CA THR A 84 -10.20 2.74 1.85
C THR A 84 -10.06 4.08 1.16
N VAL A 85 -8.83 4.43 0.80
CA VAL A 85 -8.51 5.63 0.04
C VAL A 85 -7.86 5.21 -1.27
N LYS A 86 -8.41 5.70 -2.39
CA LYS A 86 -7.89 5.41 -3.72
C LYS A 86 -7.40 6.69 -4.37
N LYS A 87 -6.23 6.61 -5.00
CA LYS A 87 -5.70 7.68 -5.85
C LYS A 87 -5.34 7.13 -7.20
N LYS A 88 -5.68 7.88 -8.24
CA LYS A 88 -5.23 7.60 -9.61
C LYS A 88 -4.03 8.48 -9.92
N VAL A 89 -3.07 7.93 -10.63
CA VAL A 89 -1.86 8.64 -11.05
C VAL A 89 -1.67 8.44 -12.54
N LYS A 90 -1.32 9.51 -13.24
CA LYS A 90 -0.93 9.48 -14.65
C LYS A 90 0.09 10.57 -14.95
N PHE A 91 0.84 10.41 -16.03
CA PHE A 91 1.76 11.45 -16.51
C PHE A 91 1.11 12.32 -17.58
N ASP A 92 1.27 13.63 -17.47
CA ASP A 92 0.90 14.63 -18.47
C ASP A 92 2.15 15.01 -19.28
N PHE A 93 2.16 14.59 -20.54
CA PHE A 93 3.28 14.81 -21.46
C PHE A 93 3.47 16.28 -21.86
N PHE A 94 2.39 17.06 -21.90
CA PHE A 94 2.46 18.46 -22.33
C PHE A 94 3.04 19.32 -21.22
N ASN A 95 2.56 19.11 -20.00
CA ASN A 95 3.00 19.85 -18.82
C ASN A 95 4.24 19.24 -18.14
N LYS A 96 4.68 18.05 -18.59
CA LYS A 96 5.78 17.27 -18.01
C LYS A 96 5.62 17.09 -16.49
N SER A 97 4.42 16.71 -16.07
CA SER A 97 4.06 16.58 -14.66
C SER A 97 3.20 15.34 -14.41
N TYR A 98 3.18 14.88 -13.17
CA TYR A 98 2.28 13.82 -12.73
C TYR A 98 1.00 14.40 -12.18
N ILE A 99 -0.13 13.82 -12.57
CA ILE A 99 -1.44 14.15 -12.06
C ILE A 99 -1.87 13.05 -11.10
N VAL A 100 -1.94 13.37 -9.80
CA VAL A 100 -2.49 12.48 -8.77
C VAL A 100 -3.88 12.97 -8.42
N SER A 101 -4.88 12.11 -8.56
CA SER A 101 -6.29 12.44 -8.33
C SER A 101 -6.88 11.63 -7.19
N GLN A 102 -7.41 12.33 -6.18
CA GLN A 102 -8.21 11.76 -5.10
C GLN A 102 -9.62 12.35 -5.16
N ALA A 103 -10.66 11.51 -5.21
CA ALA A 103 -12.06 11.95 -5.25
C ALA A 103 -12.37 13.09 -6.25
N LYS A 104 -11.71 13.07 -7.42
CA LYS A 104 -11.79 14.07 -8.53
C LYS A 104 -11.03 15.38 -8.33
N VAL A 105 -10.28 15.56 -7.26
CA VAL A 105 -9.38 16.72 -7.09
C VAL A 105 -8.00 16.33 -7.61
N PRO A 106 -7.50 16.95 -8.70
CA PRO A 106 -6.16 16.69 -9.21
C PRO A 106 -5.11 17.55 -8.50
N THR A 107 -3.99 16.93 -8.17
CA THR A 107 -2.77 17.58 -7.68
C THR A 107 -1.63 17.25 -8.62
N PHE A 108 -0.78 18.26 -8.90
CA PHE A 108 0.32 18.14 -9.86
C PHE A 108 1.66 18.01 -9.13
N TYR A 109 2.48 17.08 -9.58
CA TYR A 109 3.85 16.86 -9.08
C TYR A 109 4.83 16.94 -10.24
N TYR A 110 5.93 17.67 -10.08
CA TYR A 110 6.85 18.00 -11.17
C TYR A 110 8.17 17.22 -11.12
N SER A 111 8.38 16.39 -10.09
CA SER A 111 9.54 15.52 -9.95
C SER A 111 9.11 14.09 -9.65
N ASP A 112 9.97 13.14 -10.02
CA ASP A 112 9.79 11.72 -9.75
C ASP A 112 9.76 11.46 -8.24
N GLU A 113 10.64 12.11 -7.48
CA GLU A 113 10.72 12.01 -6.02
C GLU A 113 9.44 12.48 -5.35
N SER A 114 8.92 13.67 -5.69
CA SER A 114 7.72 14.20 -5.05
C SER A 114 6.47 13.37 -5.36
N LEU A 115 6.41 12.75 -6.54
CA LEU A 115 5.36 11.78 -6.85
C LEU A 115 5.46 10.56 -5.93
N ILE A 116 6.64 9.96 -5.85
CA ILE A 116 6.87 8.75 -5.08
C ILE A 116 6.60 9.00 -3.58
N ASP A 117 7.06 10.13 -3.07
CA ASP A 117 6.78 10.61 -1.71
C ASP A 117 5.28 10.71 -1.47
N GLU A 118 4.55 11.36 -2.38
CA GLU A 118 3.09 11.45 -2.28
C GLU A 118 2.41 10.07 -2.30
N LEU A 119 2.88 9.13 -3.12
CA LEU A 119 2.20 7.84 -3.24
C LEU A 119 2.52 6.91 -2.07
N PHE A 120 3.74 6.92 -1.53
CA PHE A 120 4.22 5.81 -0.71
C PHE A 120 4.82 6.22 0.64
N PHE A 121 5.16 7.49 0.87
CA PHE A 121 5.86 7.90 2.09
C PHE A 121 5.01 8.81 3.00
N ASN A 122 5.13 8.60 4.32
CA ASN A 122 4.46 9.38 5.37
C ASN A 122 2.95 9.56 5.14
N ARG A 123 2.28 8.50 4.68
CA ARG A 123 0.86 8.51 4.37
C ARG A 123 0.05 8.56 5.67
N LEU A 124 -0.74 9.61 5.82
CA LEU A 124 -1.74 9.73 6.87
C LEU A 124 -3.10 9.22 6.38
N ILE A 125 -3.68 8.30 7.14
CA ILE A 125 -5.09 7.95 7.05
C ILE A 125 -5.76 8.29 8.38
N VAL A 126 -6.80 9.11 8.31
CA VAL A 126 -7.61 9.51 9.46
C VAL A 126 -8.83 8.59 9.53
N ILE A 127 -9.00 7.94 10.67
CA ILE A 127 -10.18 7.13 10.98
C ILE A 127 -11.05 7.96 11.94
N GLU A 128 -12.13 8.51 11.40
CA GLU A 128 -13.13 9.25 12.17
C GLU A 128 -13.76 8.36 13.26
N ASP A 129 -14.20 8.95 14.38
CA ASP A 129 -14.71 8.22 15.55
C ASP A 129 -13.78 7.07 15.99
N GLY A 130 -12.47 7.25 15.82
CA GLY A 130 -11.45 6.26 16.17
C GLY A 130 -11.30 6.09 17.68
N PHE A 131 -11.57 7.14 18.47
CA PHE A 131 -11.30 7.16 19.91
C PHE A 131 -12.06 6.07 20.69
N LYS A 132 -13.26 5.68 20.24
CA LYS A 132 -14.04 4.60 20.86
C LYS A 132 -13.33 3.25 20.85
N PHE A 133 -12.34 3.06 19.98
CA PHE A 133 -11.58 1.82 19.86
C PHE A 133 -10.29 1.79 20.71
N ARG A 134 -9.97 2.88 21.45
CA ARG A 134 -8.74 3.01 22.24
C ARG A 134 -8.64 2.02 23.42
N LYS A 135 -9.78 1.66 24.02
CA LYS A 135 -9.83 0.92 25.30
C LYS A 135 -10.02 -0.59 25.14
N SER A 136 -9.91 -1.11 23.93
CA SER A 136 -10.29 -2.49 23.62
C SER A 136 -9.14 -3.21 22.92
N ASN A 137 -9.13 -4.55 22.95
CA ASN A 137 -8.15 -5.40 22.28
C ASN A 137 -8.33 -5.34 20.75
N TYR A 138 -8.07 -4.18 20.18
CA TYR A 138 -8.07 -3.94 18.75
C TYR A 138 -6.66 -3.62 18.30
N LEU A 139 -6.38 -4.01 17.07
CA LEU A 139 -5.14 -3.73 16.38
C LEU A 139 -5.44 -3.11 15.01
N ILE A 140 -4.48 -2.36 14.49
CA ILE A 140 -4.57 -1.84 13.12
C ILE A 140 -3.92 -2.85 12.18
N ARG A 141 -4.49 -3.00 10.99
CA ARG A 141 -3.75 -3.53 9.85
C ARG A 141 -3.88 -2.66 8.63
N VAL A 142 -2.83 -2.62 7.83
CA VAL A 142 -2.77 -1.83 6.59
C VAL A 142 -2.43 -2.78 5.45
N ARG A 143 -3.00 -2.50 4.29
CA ARG A 143 -2.61 -3.08 3.00
C ARG A 143 -2.56 -1.96 1.99
N VAL A 144 -1.49 -1.94 1.20
CA VAL A 144 -1.36 -1.02 0.07
C VAL A 144 -1.26 -1.84 -1.19
N THR A 145 -2.08 -1.48 -2.17
CA THR A 145 -2.02 -2.07 -3.50
C THR A 145 -1.75 -0.98 -4.52
N PHE A 146 -0.91 -1.30 -5.49
CA PHE A 146 -0.68 -0.45 -6.64
C PHE A 146 -0.96 -1.27 -7.90
N THR A 147 -1.86 -0.77 -8.73
CA THR A 147 -2.34 -1.50 -9.91
C THR A 147 -2.35 -0.58 -11.13
N SER A 148 -1.86 -1.09 -12.24
CA SER A 148 -2.04 -0.51 -13.56
C SER A 148 -3.51 -0.48 -13.97
N VAL A 149 -3.92 0.59 -14.65
CA VAL A 149 -5.24 0.65 -15.28
C VAL A 149 -5.20 -0.28 -16.50
N LYS A 150 -6.07 -1.29 -16.52
CA LYS A 150 -6.11 -2.30 -17.59
C LYS A 150 -6.31 -1.65 -18.96
N LEU A 151 -5.28 -1.71 -19.80
CA LEU A 151 -5.38 -1.40 -21.21
C LEU A 151 -6.26 -2.43 -21.93
N TYR A 152 -6.91 -2.02 -23.03
CA TYR A 152 -7.68 -2.93 -23.87
C TYR A 152 -6.76 -4.00 -24.49
N PHE A 153 -7.26 -5.23 -24.62
CA PHE A 153 -6.52 -6.32 -25.27
C PHE A 153 -6.36 -6.02 -26.77
N PRO A 154 -5.17 -6.21 -27.41
CA PRO A 154 -3.97 -6.94 -26.97
C PRO A 154 -2.85 -6.09 -26.37
N LEU A 155 -3.03 -4.76 -26.25
CA LEU A 155 -1.98 -3.85 -25.76
C LEU A 155 -1.46 -4.25 -24.38
N ASN A 156 -2.34 -4.71 -23.50
CA ASN A 156 -1.98 -5.19 -22.16
C ASN A 156 -0.89 -6.30 -22.18
N ILE A 157 -0.92 -7.24 -23.13
CA ILE A 157 0.09 -8.32 -23.21
C ILE A 157 1.46 -7.76 -23.55
N ILE A 158 1.53 -6.89 -24.56
CA ILE A 158 2.79 -6.34 -25.07
C ILE A 158 3.46 -5.49 -23.98
N PHE A 159 2.67 -4.65 -23.30
CA PHE A 159 3.21 -3.75 -22.29
C PHE A 159 3.73 -4.46 -21.04
N ASN A 160 3.02 -5.48 -20.53
CA ASN A 160 3.50 -6.26 -19.38
C ASN A 160 4.84 -6.96 -19.67
N TYR A 161 5.08 -7.35 -20.92
CA TYR A 161 6.35 -7.96 -21.35
C TYR A 161 7.50 -6.95 -21.51
N VAL A 162 7.20 -5.70 -21.89
CA VAL A 162 8.23 -4.69 -22.21
C VAL A 162 8.60 -3.84 -21.00
N VAL A 163 7.64 -3.49 -20.15
CA VAL A 163 7.83 -2.59 -19.00
C VAL A 163 8.05 -3.36 -17.69
N GLY A 164 7.72 -4.65 -17.68
CA GLY A 164 7.75 -5.47 -16.47
C GLY A 164 6.53 -5.26 -15.58
N ILE A 165 6.35 -6.15 -14.60
CA ILE A 165 5.25 -6.08 -13.63
C ILE A 165 5.66 -5.11 -12.52
N TRP A 166 5.02 -3.94 -12.49
CA TRP A 166 5.17 -2.91 -11.46
C TRP A 166 3.94 -2.84 -10.53
N ASP A 167 2.92 -3.65 -10.80
CA ASP A 167 1.81 -3.89 -9.89
C ASP A 167 2.33 -4.59 -8.63
N PHE A 168 1.86 -4.15 -7.48
CA PHE A 168 2.22 -4.78 -6.22
C PHE A 168 1.10 -4.77 -5.19
N ASP A 169 1.26 -5.66 -4.22
CA ASP A 169 0.40 -5.80 -3.06
C ASP A 169 1.27 -6.14 -1.85
N THR A 170 1.25 -5.27 -0.84
CA THR A 170 2.02 -5.47 0.39
C THR A 170 1.50 -6.63 1.24
N GLY A 171 0.32 -7.16 0.91
CA GLY A 171 -0.44 -8.00 1.82
C GLY A 171 -0.92 -7.23 3.05
N TRP A 172 -1.53 -7.94 3.99
CA TRP A 172 -1.95 -7.36 5.27
C TRP A 172 -0.79 -7.30 6.25
N GLN A 173 -0.49 -6.10 6.72
CA GLN A 173 0.53 -5.87 7.73
C GLN A 173 -0.05 -5.33 9.01
N TYR A 174 0.36 -5.92 10.13
CA TYR A 174 -0.18 -5.62 11.44
C TYR A 174 0.62 -4.51 12.11
N GLY A 175 -0.09 -3.44 12.50
CA GLY A 175 0.45 -2.32 13.24
C GLY A 175 0.29 -2.49 14.76
N PRO A 176 0.52 -1.40 15.52
CA PRO A 176 0.40 -1.44 16.96
C PRO A 176 -1.03 -1.73 17.42
N LYS A 177 -1.14 -2.30 18.63
CA LYS A 177 -2.42 -2.40 19.35
C LYS A 177 -2.90 -1.01 19.71
N LEU A 178 -4.21 -0.78 19.68
CA LEU A 178 -4.81 0.53 20.00
C LEU A 178 -4.73 0.88 21.48
N VAL A 179 -4.61 -0.12 22.34
CA VAL A 179 -4.39 0.06 23.78
C VAL A 179 -2.99 0.62 24.02
N GLY A 180 -2.90 1.70 24.79
CA GLY A 180 -1.62 2.32 25.16
C GLY A 180 -1.04 3.27 24.12
N ILE A 181 -1.71 3.48 22.98
CA ILE A 181 -1.31 4.49 22.00
C ILE A 181 -1.44 5.91 22.61
N PRO A 182 -0.44 6.78 22.43
CA PRO A 182 -0.44 8.14 22.95
C PRO A 182 -1.60 8.97 22.39
N TYR A 183 -2.10 9.87 23.23
CA TYR A 183 -3.04 10.92 22.83
C TYR A 183 -2.22 12.16 22.49
N SER A 184 -2.37 12.67 21.27
CA SER A 184 -1.82 13.97 20.87
C SER A 184 -2.94 15.00 21.00
N GLU A 185 -2.73 15.99 21.87
CA GLU A 185 -3.60 17.16 22.01
C GLU A 185 -3.65 18.01 20.73
#